data_AF-A0A7Y2TZ27-F1
#
_entry.id   AF-A0A7Y2TZ27-F1
#
_cell.length_a   1.000
_cell.length_b   1.000
_cell.length_c   1.000
_cell.angle_alpha   90.00
_cell.angle_beta   90.00
_cell.angle_gamma   90.00
#
_symmetry.space_group_name_H-M   'P 1'
#
loop_
_entity.id
_entity.type
_entity.pdbx_description
1 polymer ?
#
loop_
_entity_poly.entity_id
_entity_poly.type
_entity_poly.pdbx_seq_one_letter_code
_entity_poly.pdbx_strand_id
1 'polypeptide(L)'
;NGALATVSVSDTISAPWSWEFTSGENPVYPNVTTSCYKIGGTHGALSVPDMTLWRHEGVRSWWEPIGSETIGFETADPLMRQLEDFVGVIRDGATPLVSGREGLESLRVVEAIKTAAATGETVALGAAHG
;
A
#
# COMPACT_ATOMS: atom_id res chain seq x y z
N ASN A 1 -6.19 -13.10 -12.81
CA ASN A 1 -6.44 -13.43 -11.39
C ASN A 1 -7.81 -12.97 -10.88
N GLY A 2 -8.63 -12.25 -11.66
CA GLY A 2 -10.06 -12.05 -11.36
C GLY A 2 -10.37 -11.12 -10.17
N ALA A 3 -9.36 -10.44 -9.63
CA ALA A 3 -9.56 -9.45 -8.58
C ALA A 3 -10.16 -8.17 -9.17
N LEU A 4 -11.23 -7.66 -8.54
CA LEU A 4 -11.80 -6.35 -8.81
C LEU A 4 -11.53 -5.46 -7.60
N ALA A 5 -10.93 -4.29 -7.83
CA ALA A 5 -10.68 -3.30 -6.81
C ALA A 5 -11.29 -1.96 -7.23
N THR A 6 -11.79 -1.22 -6.24
CA THR A 6 -12.19 0.18 -6.41
C THR A 6 -11.32 1.02 -5.49
N VAL A 7 -10.68 2.04 -6.04
CA VAL A 7 -9.84 2.97 -5.29
C VAL A 7 -10.46 4.37 -5.41
N SER A 8 -10.60 5.05 -4.29
CA SER A 8 -11.03 6.45 -4.23
C SER A 8 -9.91 7.28 -3.61
N VAL A 9 -9.52 8.37 -4.27
CA VAL A 9 -8.43 9.25 -3.85
C VAL A 9 -8.89 10.69 -3.99
N SER A 10 -8.52 11.53 -3.03
CA SER A 10 -8.72 12.98 -3.12
C SER A 10 -7.53 13.70 -2.49
N ASP A 11 -7.06 14.75 -3.16
CA ASP A 11 -5.99 15.66 -2.74
C ASP A 11 -6.53 16.97 -2.12
N THR A 12 -7.86 17.15 -2.11
CA THR A 12 -8.53 18.39 -1.68
C THR A 12 -9.35 18.24 -0.41
N ILE A 13 -9.54 17.01 0.08
CA ILE A 13 -10.21 16.77 1.36
C ILE A 13 -9.24 17.15 2.49
N SER A 14 -9.65 18.09 3.34
CA SER A 14 -8.98 18.40 4.60
C SER A 14 -9.25 17.28 5.62
N ALA A 15 -8.51 16.17 5.53
CA ALA A 15 -8.64 15.02 6.41
C ALA A 15 -7.26 14.50 6.87
N PRO A 16 -7.21 13.78 7.99
CA PRO A 16 -5.99 13.14 8.47
C PRO A 16 -5.64 11.85 7.72
N TRP A 17 -6.41 11.44 6.71
CA TRP A 17 -6.31 10.12 6.06
C TRP A 17 -5.22 10.07 4.98
N SER A 18 -4.04 10.59 5.27
CA SER A 18 -2.85 10.49 4.42
C SER A 18 -1.79 9.64 5.09
N TRP A 19 -0.86 9.11 4.29
CA TRP A 19 0.29 8.39 4.83
C TRP A 19 1.14 9.29 5.70
N GLU A 20 1.35 10.55 5.28
CA GLU A 20 2.19 11.53 5.96
C GLU A 20 1.71 11.83 7.38
N PHE A 21 0.38 11.92 7.60
CA PHE A 21 -0.17 12.21 8.91
C PHE A 21 -0.36 10.96 9.79
N THR A 22 -0.35 9.76 9.24
CA THR A 22 -0.72 8.55 10.01
C THR A 22 0.44 7.60 10.27
N SER A 23 1.40 7.48 9.35
CA SER A 23 2.49 6.51 9.45
C SER A 23 3.50 6.84 10.53
N GLY A 24 3.73 8.13 10.78
CA GLY A 24 4.84 8.59 11.62
C GLY A 24 6.22 8.37 11.01
N GLU A 25 6.29 8.04 9.72
CA GLU A 25 7.56 7.82 9.01
C GLU A 25 8.44 9.08 9.02
N ASN A 26 7.86 10.24 8.76
CA ASN A 26 8.58 11.50 8.72
C ASN A 26 8.17 12.39 9.90
N PRO A 27 9.06 12.67 10.86
CA PRO A 27 8.74 13.43 12.07
C PRO A 27 8.45 14.92 11.82
N VAL A 28 8.67 15.43 10.60
CA VAL A 28 8.31 16.80 10.21
C VAL A 28 6.79 16.99 10.17
N TYR A 29 6.03 15.94 9.90
CA TYR A 29 4.57 16.00 9.86
C TYR A 29 3.94 15.68 11.23
N PRO A 30 2.83 16.34 11.59
CA PRO A 30 2.02 15.93 12.74
C PRO A 30 1.58 14.47 12.61
N ASN A 31 1.73 13.69 13.66
CA ASN A 31 1.24 12.32 13.71
C ASN A 31 -0.16 12.28 14.35
N VAL A 32 -1.13 11.76 13.60
CA VAL A 32 -2.52 11.57 14.00
C VAL A 32 -2.81 10.07 14.03
N THR A 33 -3.24 9.56 15.19
CA THR A 33 -3.55 8.14 15.37
C THR A 33 -4.86 7.75 14.67
N THR A 34 -4.78 7.45 13.38
CA THR A 34 -5.87 6.90 12.56
C THR A 34 -5.30 6.08 11.38
N SER A 35 -6.16 5.50 10.56
CA SER A 35 -5.76 4.80 9.32
C SER A 35 -5.98 5.68 8.09
N CYS A 36 -5.11 5.52 7.10
CA CYS A 36 -5.23 6.17 5.80
C CYS A 36 -5.68 5.21 4.70
N TYR A 37 -5.36 3.90 4.81
CA TYR A 37 -5.77 2.88 3.85
C TYR A 37 -6.63 1.81 4.50
N LYS A 38 -7.65 1.37 3.76
CA LYS A 38 -8.51 0.24 4.13
C LYS A 38 -8.54 -0.73 2.96
N ILE A 39 -7.97 -1.92 3.17
CA ILE A 39 -7.86 -2.96 2.16
C ILE A 39 -8.85 -4.06 2.55
N GLY A 40 -9.95 -4.17 1.81
CA GLY A 40 -10.97 -5.20 2.02
C GLY A 40 -10.78 -6.40 1.09
N GLY A 41 -10.97 -7.60 1.62
CA GLY A 41 -10.97 -8.84 0.86
C GLY A 41 -12.05 -9.81 1.34
N THR A 42 -12.19 -10.93 0.64
CA THR A 42 -13.25 -11.94 0.88
C THR A 42 -13.22 -12.52 2.30
N HIS A 43 -12.07 -12.53 2.98
CA HIS A 43 -11.89 -13.17 4.29
C HIS A 43 -11.57 -12.18 5.42
N GLY A 44 -11.50 -10.89 5.14
CA GLY A 44 -11.16 -9.89 6.15
C GLY A 44 -10.78 -8.56 5.53
N ALA A 45 -10.42 -7.61 6.38
CA ALA A 45 -9.95 -6.30 5.99
C ALA A 45 -8.76 -5.88 6.84
N LEU A 46 -7.80 -5.18 6.24
CA LEU A 46 -6.65 -4.60 6.92
C LEU A 46 -6.74 -3.08 6.84
N SER A 47 -6.59 -2.41 7.97
CA SER A 47 -6.31 -0.97 8.00
C SER A 47 -4.81 -0.71 8.19
N VAL A 48 -4.34 0.36 7.55
CA VAL A 48 -2.94 0.78 7.53
C VAL A 48 -2.91 2.29 7.82
N PRO A 49 -1.97 2.80 8.63
CA PRO A 49 -0.81 2.11 9.21
C PRO A 49 -1.00 1.58 10.63
N ASP A 50 -2.22 1.63 11.19
CA ASP A 50 -2.52 1.07 12.51
C ASP A 50 -2.42 -0.47 12.55
N MET A 51 -2.32 -1.13 11.38
CA MET A 51 -2.12 -2.57 11.21
C MET A 51 -3.21 -3.41 11.89
N THR A 52 -4.45 -2.90 11.92
CA THR A 52 -5.59 -3.63 12.48
C THR A 52 -6.20 -4.54 11.42
N LEU A 53 -6.13 -5.86 11.66
CA LEU A 53 -6.77 -6.89 10.86
C LEU A 53 -8.15 -7.23 11.43
N TRP A 54 -9.18 -7.13 10.60
CA TRP A 54 -10.56 -7.47 10.91
C TRP A 54 -10.98 -8.74 10.18
N ARG A 55 -11.51 -9.73 10.90
CA ARG A 55 -12.00 -10.98 10.32
C ARG A 55 -12.98 -11.70 11.24
N HIS A 56 -13.85 -12.53 10.67
CA HIS A 56 -14.61 -13.50 11.46
C HIS A 56 -13.75 -14.75 11.69
N GLU A 57 -13.67 -15.22 12.93
CA GLU A 57 -12.98 -16.49 13.26
C GLU A 57 -13.78 -17.72 12.79
N GLY A 58 -15.10 -17.56 12.60
CA GLY A 58 -16.02 -18.62 12.17
C GLY A 58 -16.83 -18.24 10.92
N VAL A 59 -18.15 -18.28 11.04
CA VAL A 59 -19.05 -17.98 9.93
C VAL A 59 -18.97 -16.50 9.56
N ARG A 60 -18.73 -16.20 8.29
CA ARG A 60 -18.77 -14.83 7.75
C ARG A 60 -20.24 -14.39 7.62
N SER A 61 -20.75 -13.76 8.65
CA SER A 61 -22.15 -13.37 8.76
C SER A 61 -22.26 -12.07 9.55
N TRP A 62 -23.16 -11.19 9.13
CA TRP A 62 -23.47 -9.94 9.83
C TRP A 62 -23.97 -10.15 11.27
N TRP A 63 -24.46 -11.35 11.58
CA TRP A 63 -24.98 -11.73 12.89
C TRP A 63 -23.91 -12.30 13.83
N GLU A 64 -22.73 -12.63 13.29
CA GLU A 64 -21.61 -13.16 14.06
C GLU A 64 -20.66 -12.02 14.46
N PRO A 65 -20.04 -12.08 15.65
CA PRO A 65 -19.01 -11.11 16.02
C PRO A 65 -17.87 -11.07 14.99
N ILE A 66 -17.37 -9.87 14.71
CA ILE A 66 -16.12 -9.69 13.97
C ILE A 66 -14.98 -9.51 14.97
N GLY A 67 -13.91 -10.27 14.79
CA GLY A 67 -12.68 -10.12 15.56
C GLY A 67 -11.79 -9.05 14.97
N SER A 68 -10.93 -8.48 15.81
CA SER A 68 -9.88 -7.55 15.42
C SER A 68 -8.56 -7.92 16.10
N GLU A 69 -7.47 -7.87 15.36
CA GLU A 69 -6.12 -8.09 15.85
C GLU A 69 -5.21 -6.97 15.34
N THR A 70 -4.46 -6.32 16.22
CA THR A 70 -3.40 -5.40 15.81
C THR A 70 -2.13 -6.21 15.56
N ILE A 71 -1.69 -6.23 14.31
CA ILE A 71 -0.46 -6.93 13.92
C ILE A 71 0.73 -6.08 14.38
N GLY A 72 1.54 -6.65 15.27
CA GLY A 72 2.78 -6.01 15.72
C GLY A 72 3.79 -5.88 14.56
N PHE A 73 4.45 -4.74 14.49
CA PHE A 73 5.54 -4.48 13.54
C PHE A 73 6.66 -3.70 14.23
N GLU A 74 7.86 -3.80 13.67
CA GLU A 74 9.00 -3.01 14.14
C GLU A 74 9.03 -1.67 13.40
N THR A 75 9.02 -0.59 14.15
CA THR A 75 9.28 0.74 13.60
C THR A 75 10.75 0.83 13.24
N ALA A 76 11.03 1.30 12.03
CA ALA A 76 12.37 1.57 11.54
C ALA A 76 12.35 2.80 10.64
N ASP A 77 13.51 3.44 10.49
CA ASP A 77 13.69 4.47 9.48
C ASP A 77 13.66 3.80 8.09
N PRO A 78 12.63 4.07 7.26
CA PRO A 78 12.49 3.38 5.98
C PRO A 78 13.58 3.77 4.99
N LEU A 79 14.13 5.00 5.05
CA LEU A 79 15.23 5.41 4.19
C LEU A 79 16.50 4.62 4.52
N MET A 80 16.77 4.43 5.82
CA MET A 80 17.89 3.59 6.26
C MET A 80 17.70 2.13 5.80
N ARG A 81 16.51 1.56 5.95
CA ARG A 81 16.20 0.19 5.48
C ARG A 81 16.34 0.04 3.96
N GLN A 82 15.92 1.05 3.20
CA GLN A 82 16.11 1.08 1.74
C GLN A 82 17.59 1.16 1.35
N LEU A 83 18.38 1.96 2.06
CA LEU A 83 19.81 2.07 1.80
C LEU A 83 20.55 0.77 2.15
N GLU A 84 20.17 0.11 3.24
CA GLU A 84 20.69 -1.20 3.63
C GLU A 84 20.43 -2.26 2.55
N ASP A 85 19.20 -2.35 2.03
CA ASP A 85 18.86 -3.25 0.90
C ASP A 85 19.70 -2.93 -0.33
N PHE A 86 19.76 -1.65 -0.74
CA PHE A 86 20.52 -1.23 -1.91
C PHE A 86 22.02 -1.55 -1.80
N VAL A 87 22.62 -1.29 -0.65
CA VAL A 87 24.03 -1.60 -0.39
C VAL A 87 24.26 -3.11 -0.38
N GLY A 88 23.37 -3.89 0.24
CA GLY A 88 23.45 -5.36 0.28
C GLY A 88 23.37 -5.98 -1.12
N VAL A 89 22.53 -5.44 -2.00
CA VAL A 89 22.46 -5.88 -3.41
C VAL A 89 23.78 -5.62 -4.14
N ILE A 90 24.35 -4.42 -3.99
CA ILE A 90 25.57 -4.03 -4.73
C ILE A 90 26.82 -4.71 -4.20
N ARG A 91 26.97 -4.82 -2.88
CA ARG A 91 28.20 -5.32 -2.25
C ARG A 91 28.18 -6.82 -2.04
N ASP A 92 27.03 -7.34 -1.62
CA ASP A 92 26.92 -8.71 -1.12
C ASP A 92 26.13 -9.62 -2.08
N GLY A 93 25.62 -9.06 -3.18
CA GLY A 93 24.84 -9.80 -4.18
C GLY A 93 23.49 -10.27 -3.66
N ALA A 94 22.92 -9.58 -2.66
CA ALA A 94 21.60 -9.89 -2.14
C ALA A 94 20.53 -9.74 -3.24
N THR A 95 19.44 -10.51 -3.13
CA THR A 95 18.27 -10.32 -3.98
C THR A 95 17.54 -9.05 -3.54
N PRO A 96 17.26 -8.10 -4.44
CA PRO A 96 16.57 -6.86 -4.07
C PRO A 96 15.14 -7.14 -3.60
N LEU A 97 14.69 -6.41 -2.58
CA LEU A 97 13.28 -6.46 -2.15
C LEU A 97 12.31 -5.98 -3.23
N VAL A 98 12.74 -5.00 -4.02
CA VAL A 98 12.03 -4.52 -5.22
C VAL A 98 13.03 -4.43 -6.36
N SER A 99 12.81 -5.23 -7.40
CA SER A 99 13.70 -5.29 -8.55
C SER A 99 13.53 -4.08 -9.48
N GLY A 100 14.57 -3.81 -10.29
CA GLY A 100 14.46 -2.79 -11.34
C GLY A 100 13.37 -3.10 -12.38
N ARG A 101 13.04 -4.38 -12.58
CA ARG A 101 11.93 -4.79 -13.44
C ARG A 101 10.58 -4.39 -12.84
N GLU A 102 10.36 -4.63 -11.55
CA GLU A 102 9.14 -4.18 -10.86
C GLU A 102 9.04 -2.65 -10.88
N GLY A 103 10.15 -1.94 -10.67
CA GLY A 103 10.21 -0.48 -10.81
C GLY A 103 9.79 0.00 -12.21
N LEU A 104 10.21 -0.71 -13.27
CA LEU A 104 9.78 -0.41 -14.65
C LEU A 104 8.28 -0.64 -14.84
N GLU A 105 7.71 -1.70 -14.27
CA GLU A 105 6.26 -1.94 -14.34
C GLU A 105 5.47 -0.85 -13.59
N SER A 106 5.94 -0.40 -12.42
CA SER A 106 5.35 0.75 -11.72
C SER A 106 5.39 2.02 -12.58
N LEU A 107 6.50 2.29 -13.26
CA LEU A 107 6.62 3.44 -14.16
C LEU A 107 5.63 3.37 -15.33
N ARG A 108 5.40 2.18 -15.91
CA ARG A 108 4.40 1.99 -16.97
C ARG A 108 2.98 2.32 -16.49
N VAL A 109 2.64 1.96 -15.26
CA VAL A 109 1.34 2.34 -14.65
C VAL A 109 1.22 3.87 -14.55
N VAL A 110 2.27 4.55 -14.06
CA VAL A 110 2.27 6.02 -13.93
C VAL A 110 2.08 6.70 -15.28
N GLU A 111 2.78 6.24 -16.33
CA GLU A 111 2.63 6.78 -17.69
C GLU A 111 1.23 6.51 -18.27
N ALA A 112 0.64 5.34 -17.99
CA ALA A 112 -0.73 5.04 -18.39
C ALA A 112 -1.75 5.96 -17.70
N ILE A 113 -1.59 6.23 -16.40
CA ILE A 113 -2.43 7.17 -15.65
C ILE A 113 -2.32 8.58 -16.25
N LYS A 114 -1.11 9.06 -16.51
CA LYS A 114 -0.87 10.38 -17.13
C LYS A 114 -1.54 10.47 -18.50
N THR A 115 -1.43 9.43 -19.30
CA THR A 115 -2.06 9.38 -20.64
C THR A 115 -3.58 9.39 -20.53
N ALA A 116 -4.16 8.54 -19.67
CA ALA A 116 -5.60 8.48 -19.44
C ALA A 116 -6.17 9.82 -18.93
N ALA A 117 -5.46 10.50 -18.05
CA ALA A 117 -5.85 11.82 -17.55
C ALA A 117 -5.84 12.89 -18.64
N ALA A 118 -4.88 12.83 -19.57
CA ALA A 118 -4.79 13.79 -20.67
C ALA A 118 -5.83 13.54 -21.78
N THR A 119 -6.18 12.29 -22.04
CA THR A 119 -7.10 11.92 -23.13
C THR A 119 -8.55 11.72 -22.69
N GLY A 120 -8.79 11.41 -21.42
CA GLY A 120 -10.09 10.98 -20.91
C GLY A 120 -10.46 9.54 -21.29
N GLU A 121 -9.52 8.76 -21.84
CA GLU A 121 -9.75 7.40 -22.32
C GLU A 121 -9.07 6.36 -21.42
N THR A 122 -9.62 5.14 -21.41
CA THR A 122 -9.02 4.00 -20.72
C THR A 122 -7.73 3.54 -21.42
N VAL A 123 -6.61 3.51 -20.71
CA VAL A 123 -5.33 2.99 -21.20
C VAL A 123 -5.10 1.56 -20.67
N ALA A 124 -5.04 0.59 -21.57
CA ALA A 124 -4.72 -0.79 -21.21
C ALA A 124 -3.20 -0.98 -21.09
N LEU A 125 -2.75 -1.54 -19.96
CA LEU A 125 -1.38 -1.98 -19.81
C LEU A 125 -1.19 -3.29 -20.60
N GLY A 126 -0.15 -3.35 -21.44
CA GLY A 126 0.25 -4.59 -22.09
C GLY A 126 0.66 -5.65 -21.07
N ALA A 127 0.69 -6.92 -21.47
CA ALA A 127 1.17 -7.99 -20.60
C ALA A 127 2.63 -7.71 -20.17
N ALA A 128 2.90 -7.78 -18.87
CA ALA A 128 4.25 -7.71 -18.33
C ALA A 128 5.10 -8.83 -18.98
N HIS A 129 6.25 -8.46 -19.52
CA HIS A 129 7.17 -9.44 -20.08
C HIS A 129 7.84 -10.18 -18.92
N GLY A 130 7.59 -11.49 -18.83
CA GLY A 130 8.27 -12.40 -17.91
C GLY A 130 9.79 -12.43 -18.10
#